data_AF-A0AAU7FBU5-F1
#
_entry.id   AF-A0AAU7FBU5-F1
#
_cell.length_a   1.000
_cell.length_b   1.000
_cell.length_c   1.000
_cell.angle_alpha   90.00
_cell.angle_beta   90.00
_cell.angle_gamma   90.00
#
_symmetry.space_group_name_H-M   'P 1'
#
loop_
_entity.id
_entity.type
_entity.pdbx_description
1 polymer ?
#
loop_
_entity_poly.entity_id
_entity_poly.type
_entity_poly.pdbx_seq_one_letter_code
_entity_poly.pdbx_strand_id
1 'polypeptide(L)'
;MCPKAFSLGEQKQIIQQISDLESGHARQWYWLEIAQALPAAEKTRRTKAMGICLKLFGIKLLSPILLKLDIRGLLLYQASARYITDFFRQKSNDALLFTGCMLALLLGFQRLPASLQFATWCLSLGGAGWQIIRVYRQAKPRSADEQIDPLPGAESSLGLPSILLAAGVASGPSLALVKGIKHDPETFIGPLLQALPSLAPEHEASLPHQCMLASTSWLLLGVSNSYLLGLGNNYWGTAATFLWLALLAIGLHRKQRAAWILLITAWAGCFALASLAHYL
;
A
#
# COMPACT_ATOMS: atom_id res chain seq x y z
N MET A 1 0.71 17.52 5.86
CA MET A 1 1.75 17.46 6.91
C MET A 1 2.64 16.26 6.62
N CYS A 2 3.95 16.45 6.43
CA CYS A 2 4.88 15.32 6.37
C CYS A 2 4.93 14.68 7.76
N PRO A 3 4.74 13.36 7.89
CA PRO A 3 4.84 12.72 9.18
C PRO A 3 6.27 12.93 9.73
N LYS A 4 6.38 13.31 11.00
CA LYS A 4 7.68 13.53 11.66
C LYS A 4 8.48 12.22 11.63
N ALA A 5 9.74 12.27 11.21
CA ALA A 5 10.63 11.12 11.26
C ALA A 5 10.72 10.54 12.68
N PHE A 6 11.00 9.25 12.78
CA PHE A 6 11.25 8.58 14.06
C PHE A 6 12.66 8.92 14.58
N SER A 7 12.82 9.03 15.90
CA SER A 7 14.15 9.11 16.51
C SER A 7 14.97 7.84 16.19
N LEU A 8 16.29 7.88 16.32
CA LEU A 8 17.13 6.70 16.07
C LEU A 8 16.79 5.53 17.02
N GLY A 9 16.41 5.83 18.27
CA GLY A 9 15.95 4.83 19.23
C GLY A 9 14.57 4.25 18.87
N GLU A 10 13.66 5.08 18.36
CA GLU A 10 12.36 4.63 17.84
C GLU A 10 12.52 3.77 16.57
N GLN A 11 13.44 4.15 15.67
CA GLN A 11 13.75 3.39 14.47
C GLN A 11 14.28 1.99 14.82
N LYS A 12 15.18 1.86 15.80
CA LYS A 12 15.65 0.55 16.26
C LYS A 12 14.52 -0.33 16.74
N GLN A 13 13.58 0.22 17.53
CA GLN A 13 12.44 -0.53 18.02
C GLN A 13 11.54 -1.04 16.88
N ILE A 14 11.36 -0.24 15.82
CA ILE A 14 10.60 -0.62 14.62
C ILE A 14 11.37 -1.68 13.82
N ILE A 15 12.67 -1.50 13.59
CA ILE A 15 13.51 -2.44 12.85
C ILE A 15 13.55 -3.81 13.55
N GLN A 16 13.62 -3.84 14.87
CA GLN A 16 13.54 -5.09 15.64
C GLN A 16 12.17 -5.77 15.45
N GLN A 17 11.06 -5.03 15.45
CA GLN A 17 9.74 -5.59 15.17
C GLN A 17 9.62 -6.12 13.73
N ILE A 18 10.25 -5.44 12.77
CA ILE A 18 10.32 -5.90 11.37
C ILE A 18 11.15 -7.19 11.29
N SER A 19 12.29 -7.25 11.98
CA SER A 19 13.10 -8.46 12.11
C SER A 19 12.29 -9.63 12.66
N ASP A 20 11.50 -9.41 13.72
CA ASP A 20 10.64 -10.44 14.31
C ASP A 20 9.58 -10.95 13.32
N LEU A 21 9.04 -10.06 12.48
CA LEU A 21 8.06 -10.41 11.44
C LEU A 21 8.68 -11.13 10.24
N GLU A 22 9.97 -10.96 10.00
CA GLU A 22 10.75 -11.69 8.99
C GLU A 22 11.44 -12.94 9.55
N SER A 23 11.07 -13.36 10.77
CA SER A 23 11.61 -14.57 11.40
C SER A 23 11.45 -15.78 10.49
N GLY A 24 12.55 -16.52 10.29
CA GLY A 24 12.60 -17.66 9.37
C GLY A 24 13.02 -17.29 7.93
N HIS A 25 13.21 -16.01 7.61
CA HIS A 25 13.80 -15.57 6.35
C HIS A 25 15.22 -15.02 6.55
N ALA A 26 16.07 -15.12 5.53
CA ALA A 26 17.40 -14.50 5.52
C ALA A 26 17.37 -12.98 5.78
N ARG A 27 16.24 -12.33 5.45
CA ARG A 27 15.98 -10.91 5.71
C ARG A 27 16.02 -10.52 7.19
N GLN A 28 15.72 -11.46 8.10
CA GLN A 28 15.81 -11.23 9.54
C GLN A 28 17.19 -10.70 9.94
N TRP A 29 18.25 -11.33 9.43
CA TRP A 29 19.62 -10.98 9.78
C TRP A 29 20.03 -9.62 9.26
N TYR A 30 19.59 -9.25 8.05
CA TYR A 30 19.78 -7.91 7.52
C TYR A 30 19.25 -6.83 8.48
N TRP A 31 18.04 -7.03 9.02
CA TRP A 31 17.45 -6.09 9.96
C TRP A 31 18.18 -6.05 11.30
N LEU A 32 18.64 -7.21 11.79
CA LEU A 32 19.43 -7.27 13.03
C LEU A 32 20.78 -6.57 12.91
N GLU A 33 21.48 -6.70 11.78
CA GLU A 33 22.76 -6.00 11.57
C GLU A 33 22.57 -4.47 11.61
N ILE A 34 21.50 -3.95 11.00
CA ILE A 34 21.16 -2.52 11.05
C ILE A 34 20.78 -2.10 12.47
N ALA A 35 19.98 -2.90 13.17
CA ALA A 35 19.54 -2.60 14.54
C ALA A 35 20.72 -2.51 15.53
N GLN A 36 21.77 -3.29 15.34
CA GLN A 36 22.97 -3.27 16.19
C GLN A 36 23.70 -1.92 16.12
N ALA A 37 23.67 -1.24 14.98
CA ALA A 37 24.34 0.05 14.80
C ALA A 37 23.58 1.25 15.42
N LEU A 38 22.34 1.04 15.84
CA LEU A 38 21.47 2.07 16.40
C LEU A 38 21.55 2.13 17.94
N PRO A 39 21.29 3.30 18.56
CA PRO A 39 21.29 3.49 20.01
C PRO A 39 20.25 2.63 20.73
N ALA A 40 20.15 2.67 22.05
CA ALA A 40 19.16 1.87 22.79
C ALA A 40 17.73 2.09 22.26
N ALA A 41 16.93 1.01 22.22
CA ALA A 41 15.57 1.07 21.66
C ALA A 41 14.65 1.91 22.55
N GLU A 42 13.90 2.84 21.95
CA GLU A 42 12.95 3.71 22.64
C GLU A 42 11.51 3.21 22.41
N LYS A 43 10.82 2.89 23.50
CA LYS A 43 9.42 2.43 23.47
C LYS A 43 8.48 3.60 23.68
N THR A 44 8.05 4.22 22.58
CA THR A 44 7.06 5.30 22.57
C THR A 44 5.66 4.80 22.20
N ARG A 45 4.63 5.63 22.41
CA ARG A 45 3.26 5.31 21.93
C ARG A 45 3.22 5.16 20.40
N ARG A 46 4.04 5.93 19.68
CA ARG A 46 4.13 5.89 18.21
C ARG A 46 4.70 4.57 17.71
N THR A 47 5.79 4.10 18.31
CA THR A 47 6.39 2.80 17.97
C THR A 47 5.48 1.63 18.36
N LYS A 48 4.72 1.75 19.46
CA LYS A 48 3.71 0.75 19.83
C LYS A 48 2.56 0.68 18.82
N ALA A 49 2.04 1.83 18.39
CA ALA A 49 1.00 1.90 17.36
C ALA A 49 1.51 1.34 16.02
N MET A 50 2.73 1.72 15.61
CA MET A 50 3.35 1.18 14.40
C MET A 50 3.56 -0.34 14.50
N GLY A 51 3.98 -0.86 15.65
CA GLY A 51 4.11 -2.30 15.88
C GLY A 51 2.79 -3.05 15.77
N ILE A 52 1.68 -2.46 16.24
CA ILE A 52 0.34 -3.04 16.04
C ILE A 52 -0.02 -3.04 14.54
N CYS A 53 0.20 -1.94 13.84
CA CYS A 53 -0.03 -1.88 12.40
C CYS A 53 0.79 -2.93 11.66
N LEU A 54 2.08 -3.07 11.98
CA LEU A 54 2.99 -4.05 11.40
C LEU A 54 2.49 -5.49 11.60
N LYS A 55 1.94 -5.81 12.76
CA LYS A 55 1.35 -7.15 13.03
C LYS A 55 0.06 -7.41 12.24
N LEU A 56 -0.78 -6.39 12.06
CA LEU A 56 -2.07 -6.53 11.39
C LEU A 56 -1.95 -6.55 9.86
N PHE A 57 -1.06 -5.72 9.32
CA PHE A 57 -0.98 -5.45 7.89
C PHE A 57 0.29 -6.02 7.23
N GLY A 58 1.26 -6.42 8.03
CA GLY A 58 2.57 -6.84 7.55
C GLY A 58 3.45 -5.69 7.05
N ILE A 59 4.73 -6.01 6.83
CA ILE A 59 5.74 -5.06 6.39
C ILE A 59 5.47 -4.59 4.97
N LYS A 60 5.09 -5.51 4.07
CA LYS A 60 4.82 -5.21 2.66
C LYS A 60 3.77 -4.10 2.53
N LEU A 61 2.59 -4.25 3.15
CA LEU A 61 1.50 -3.28 3.01
C LEU A 61 1.85 -1.89 3.56
N LEU A 62 2.62 -1.86 4.65
CA LEU A 62 3.04 -0.62 5.30
C LEU A 62 4.29 0.00 4.67
N SER A 63 4.98 -0.70 3.76
CA SER A 63 6.20 -0.22 3.12
C SER A 63 6.11 1.18 2.50
N PRO A 64 5.00 1.63 1.85
CA PRO A 64 4.91 3.00 1.34
C PRO A 64 4.89 4.06 2.45
N ILE A 65 4.35 3.72 3.62
CA ILE A 65 4.27 4.61 4.78
C ILE A 65 5.63 4.62 5.49
N LEU A 66 6.21 3.44 5.71
CA LEU A 66 7.50 3.29 6.36
C LEU A 66 8.63 3.97 5.54
N LEU A 67 8.57 3.94 4.19
CA LEU A 67 9.53 4.64 3.33
C LEU A 67 9.41 6.16 3.45
N LYS A 68 8.19 6.69 3.63
CA LYS A 68 7.99 8.12 3.89
C LYS A 68 8.46 8.55 5.28
N LEU A 69 8.63 7.60 6.20
CA LEU A 69 9.12 7.82 7.56
C LEU A 69 10.65 7.66 7.65
N ASP A 70 11.32 7.40 6.53
CA ASP A 70 12.77 7.33 6.40
C ASP A 70 13.41 6.29 7.34
N ILE A 71 12.80 5.11 7.42
CA ILE A 71 13.36 3.99 8.20
C ILE A 71 14.58 3.44 7.46
N ARG A 72 15.73 3.46 8.14
CA ARG A 72 17.00 2.92 7.64
C ARG A 72 16.86 1.49 7.11
N GLY A 73 17.37 1.24 5.91
CA GLY A 73 17.40 -0.08 5.28
C GLY A 73 16.12 -0.53 4.60
N LEU A 74 15.06 0.28 4.63
CA LEU A 74 13.78 -0.06 4.03
C LEU A 74 13.75 0.05 2.50
N LEU A 75 14.80 0.59 1.87
CA LEU A 75 14.95 0.56 0.41
C LEU A 75 14.85 -0.85 -0.17
N LEU A 76 15.08 -1.89 0.65
CA LEU A 76 14.85 -3.29 0.29
C LEU A 76 13.42 -3.55 -0.21
N TYR A 77 12.45 -2.82 0.33
CA TYR A 77 11.01 -2.95 0.02
C TYR A 77 10.53 -1.88 -0.98
N GLN A 78 11.43 -1.15 -1.64
CA GLN A 78 11.04 -0.07 -2.56
C GLN A 78 10.18 -0.58 -3.72
N ALA A 79 10.52 -1.73 -4.29
CA ALA A 79 9.76 -2.31 -5.39
C ALA A 79 8.34 -2.74 -4.95
N SER A 80 8.21 -3.41 -3.80
CA SER A 80 6.90 -3.76 -3.22
C SER A 80 6.07 -2.52 -2.87
N ALA A 81 6.71 -1.45 -2.38
CA ALA A 81 6.02 -0.21 -2.04
C ALA A 81 5.45 0.50 -3.27
N ARG A 82 6.22 0.50 -4.38
CA ARG A 82 5.75 1.02 -5.68
C ARG A 82 4.57 0.21 -6.18
N TYR A 83 4.70 -1.13 -6.20
CA TYR A 83 3.61 -2.03 -6.60
C TYR A 83 2.32 -1.74 -5.81
N ILE A 84 2.39 -1.70 -4.47
CA ILE A 84 1.21 -1.45 -3.63
C ILE A 84 0.62 -0.06 -3.89
N THR A 85 1.47 0.96 -4.06
CA THR A 85 1.00 2.33 -4.34
C THR A 85 0.29 2.41 -5.68
N ASP A 86 0.86 1.80 -6.72
CA ASP A 86 0.32 1.82 -8.07
C ASP A 86 -0.96 0.98 -8.16
N PHE A 87 -0.97 -0.21 -7.54
CA PHE A 87 -2.15 -1.07 -7.43
C PHE A 87 -3.30 -0.36 -6.72
N PHE A 88 -3.04 0.24 -5.55
CA PHE A 88 -4.06 0.97 -4.80
C PHE A 88 -4.57 2.18 -5.58
N ARG A 89 -3.68 2.93 -6.25
CA ARG A 89 -4.07 4.06 -7.10
C ARG A 89 -4.95 3.62 -8.25
N GLN A 90 -4.59 2.53 -8.94
CA GLN A 90 -5.39 1.98 -10.04
C GLN A 90 -6.79 1.60 -9.57
N LYS A 91 -6.91 0.84 -8.47
CA LYS A 91 -8.21 0.43 -7.93
C LYS A 91 -9.04 1.62 -7.44
N SER A 92 -8.39 2.62 -6.86
CA SER A 92 -9.04 3.86 -6.44
C SER A 92 -9.54 4.69 -7.64
N ASN A 93 -8.83 4.71 -8.75
CA ASN A 93 -9.27 5.37 -9.98
C ASN A 93 -10.52 4.71 -10.56
N ASP A 94 -10.53 3.38 -10.65
CA ASP A 94 -11.69 2.63 -11.13
C ASP A 94 -12.93 2.95 -10.27
N ALA A 95 -12.77 2.93 -8.94
CA ALA A 95 -13.83 3.19 -8.00
C ALA A 95 -14.33 4.65 -8.08
N LEU A 96 -13.42 5.63 -8.16
CA LEU A 96 -13.75 7.06 -8.30
C LEU A 96 -14.47 7.35 -9.61
N LEU A 97 -13.95 6.84 -10.73
CA LEU A 97 -14.54 7.05 -12.05
C LEU A 97 -15.96 6.49 -12.08
N PHE A 98 -16.14 5.23 -11.70
CA PHE A 98 -17.43 4.56 -11.79
C PHE A 98 -18.45 5.17 -10.83
N THR A 99 -18.05 5.43 -9.58
CA THR A 99 -18.94 6.05 -8.59
C THR A 99 -19.34 7.46 -9.00
N GLY A 100 -18.40 8.28 -9.44
CA GLY A 100 -18.69 9.65 -9.89
C GLY A 100 -19.58 9.68 -11.14
N CYS A 101 -19.31 8.85 -12.15
CA CYS A 101 -20.16 8.77 -13.34
C CYS A 101 -21.57 8.28 -13.02
N MET A 102 -21.71 7.22 -12.22
CA MET A 102 -23.03 6.67 -11.87
C MET A 102 -23.86 7.67 -11.05
N LEU A 103 -23.25 8.35 -10.07
CA LEU A 103 -23.93 9.40 -9.32
C LEU A 103 -24.30 10.59 -10.20
N ALA A 104 -23.43 10.99 -11.13
CA ALA A 104 -23.70 12.08 -12.06
C ALA A 104 -24.85 11.76 -13.01
N LEU A 105 -24.92 10.52 -13.53
CA LEU A 105 -26.03 10.04 -14.36
C LEU A 105 -27.35 10.08 -13.59
N LEU A 106 -27.39 9.52 -12.38
CA LEU A 106 -28.60 9.48 -11.56
C LEU A 106 -29.06 10.88 -11.16
N LEU A 107 -28.12 11.79 -10.88
CA LEU A 107 -28.43 13.19 -10.61
C LEU A 107 -28.97 13.89 -11.86
N GLY A 108 -28.43 13.60 -13.05
CA GLY A 108 -28.89 14.16 -14.32
C GLY A 108 -30.33 13.76 -14.66
N PHE A 109 -30.73 12.54 -14.30
CA PHE A 109 -32.13 12.05 -14.36
C PHE A 109 -33.00 12.54 -13.19
N GLN A 110 -32.54 13.50 -12.40
CA GLN A 110 -33.25 14.08 -11.26
C GLN A 110 -33.73 13.05 -10.23
N ARG A 111 -32.95 11.98 -10.02
CA ARG A 111 -33.31 10.95 -9.04
C ARG A 111 -33.17 11.47 -7.62
N LEU A 112 -34.04 10.95 -6.73
CA LEU A 112 -34.05 11.31 -5.32
C LEU A 112 -32.73 10.90 -4.63
N PRO A 113 -32.28 11.64 -3.59
CA PRO A 113 -31.07 11.28 -2.86
C PRO A 113 -31.10 9.90 -2.22
N ALA A 114 -32.28 9.39 -1.85
CA ALA A 114 -32.42 8.01 -1.40
C ALA A 114 -31.97 7.00 -2.47
N SER A 115 -32.29 7.25 -3.74
CA SER A 115 -31.84 6.42 -4.86
C SER A 115 -30.33 6.55 -5.09
N LEU A 116 -29.75 7.74 -4.90
CA LEU A 116 -28.29 7.95 -4.96
C LEU A 116 -27.56 7.21 -3.84
N GLN A 117 -28.08 7.24 -2.61
CA GLN A 117 -27.54 6.49 -1.48
C GLN A 117 -27.63 4.98 -1.71
N PHE A 118 -28.78 4.49 -2.17
CA PHE A 118 -28.97 3.08 -2.50
C PHE A 118 -27.99 2.63 -3.60
N ALA A 119 -27.89 3.41 -4.69
CA ALA A 119 -26.92 3.12 -5.75
C ALA A 119 -25.48 3.10 -5.22
N THR A 120 -25.10 4.03 -4.34
CA THR A 120 -23.78 4.06 -3.71
C THR A 120 -23.47 2.77 -2.95
N TRP A 121 -24.44 2.22 -2.22
CA TRP A 121 -24.29 0.93 -1.54
C TRP A 121 -24.22 -0.25 -2.50
N CYS A 122 -25.04 -0.26 -3.55
CA CYS A 122 -24.96 -1.30 -4.59
C CYS A 122 -23.58 -1.28 -5.27
N LEU A 123 -23.07 -0.09 -5.58
CA LEU A 123 -21.75 0.09 -6.17
C LEU A 123 -20.62 -0.31 -5.23
N SER A 124 -20.71 0.03 -3.94
CA SER A 124 -19.66 -0.28 -2.97
C SER A 124 -19.54 -1.79 -2.75
N LEU A 125 -20.66 -2.47 -2.49
CA LEU A 125 -20.68 -3.92 -2.26
C LEU A 125 -20.42 -4.70 -3.56
N GLY A 126 -21.10 -4.33 -4.64
CA GLY A 126 -20.96 -4.98 -5.94
C GLY A 126 -19.55 -4.77 -6.53
N GLY A 127 -19.03 -3.55 -6.46
CA GLY A 127 -17.69 -3.21 -6.91
C GLY A 127 -16.61 -3.89 -6.07
N ALA A 128 -16.74 -3.90 -4.74
CA ALA A 128 -15.81 -4.62 -3.86
C ALA A 128 -15.80 -6.12 -4.16
N GLY A 129 -16.98 -6.75 -4.24
CA GLY A 129 -17.10 -8.18 -4.56
C GLY A 129 -16.54 -8.53 -5.94
N TRP A 130 -16.85 -7.70 -6.95
CA TRP A 130 -16.33 -7.87 -8.31
C TRP A 130 -14.80 -7.75 -8.38
N GLN A 131 -14.21 -6.79 -7.68
CA GLN A 131 -12.76 -6.62 -7.63
C GLN A 131 -12.08 -7.80 -6.92
N ILE A 132 -12.67 -8.32 -5.85
CA ILE A 132 -12.19 -9.53 -5.18
C ILE A 132 -12.18 -10.70 -6.18
N ILE A 133 -13.28 -10.94 -6.88
CA ILE A 133 -13.37 -11.99 -7.90
C ILE A 133 -12.31 -11.80 -9.00
N ARG A 134 -12.10 -10.57 -9.47
CA ARG A 134 -11.06 -10.27 -10.47
C ARG A 134 -9.66 -10.58 -9.96
N VAL A 135 -9.34 -10.19 -8.73
CA VAL A 135 -8.04 -10.50 -8.11
C VAL A 135 -7.86 -12.01 -7.98
N TYR A 136 -8.87 -12.75 -7.51
CA TYR A 136 -8.81 -14.21 -7.44
C TYR A 136 -8.62 -14.88 -8.82
N ARG A 137 -9.28 -14.38 -9.86
CA ARG A 137 -9.13 -14.91 -11.23
C ARG A 137 -7.78 -14.59 -11.86
N GLN A 138 -7.17 -13.48 -11.47
CA GLN A 138 -5.87 -13.04 -11.97
C GLN A 138 -4.71 -13.60 -11.15
N ALA A 139 -4.98 -14.17 -9.98
CA ALA A 139 -3.98 -14.80 -9.14
C ALA A 139 -3.35 -15.97 -9.90
N LYS A 140 -2.06 -15.85 -10.22
CA LYS A 140 -1.30 -16.93 -10.83
C LYS A 140 -1.11 -18.03 -9.76
N PRO A 141 -1.36 -19.31 -10.07
CA PRO A 141 -0.99 -20.38 -9.14
C PRO A 141 0.53 -20.32 -8.94
N ARG A 142 0.98 -20.12 -7.69
CA ARG A 142 2.40 -20.25 -7.34
C ARG A 142 2.82 -21.68 -7.70
N SER A 143 3.94 -21.82 -8.40
CA SER A 143 4.52 -23.15 -8.62
C SER A 143 4.85 -23.79 -7.28
N ALA A 144 4.65 -25.10 -7.15
CA ALA A 144 4.92 -25.84 -5.91
C ALA A 144 6.38 -25.66 -5.42
N ASP A 145 7.33 -25.44 -6.33
CA ASP A 145 8.73 -25.14 -6.01
C ASP A 145 8.95 -23.72 -5.43
N GLU A 146 8.04 -22.77 -5.66
CA GLU A 146 8.09 -21.42 -5.06
C GLU A 146 7.39 -21.36 -3.69
N GLN A 147 6.60 -22.40 -3.33
CA GLN A 147 5.96 -22.49 -2.01
C GLN A 147 6.90 -23.04 -0.94
N ILE A 148 7.98 -23.69 -1.35
CA ILE A 148 9.06 -24.06 -0.45
C ILE A 148 9.99 -22.85 -0.40
N ASP A 149 9.69 -21.90 0.50
CA ASP A 149 10.74 -20.98 0.95
C ASP A 149 11.91 -21.87 1.35
N PRO A 150 13.11 -21.74 0.73
CA PRO A 150 14.24 -22.59 1.05
C PRO A 150 14.44 -22.46 2.55
N LEU A 151 14.23 -23.57 3.28
CA LEU A 151 14.37 -23.54 4.71
C LEU A 151 15.74 -22.94 5.01
N PRO A 152 15.82 -21.99 5.97
CA PRO A 152 17.11 -21.44 6.36
C PRO A 152 18.06 -22.59 6.64
N GLY A 153 19.13 -22.73 5.84
CA GLY A 153 20.17 -23.72 6.10
C GLY A 153 20.85 -23.42 7.44
N ALA A 154 21.66 -24.35 7.95
CA ALA A 154 22.35 -24.21 9.23
C ALA A 154 23.16 -22.89 9.33
N GLU A 155 23.69 -22.42 8.21
CA GLU A 155 24.43 -21.17 8.02
C GLU A 155 23.62 -19.91 8.38
N SER A 156 22.29 -19.97 8.28
CA SER A 156 21.42 -18.85 8.66
C SER A 156 21.43 -18.61 10.16
N SER A 157 21.80 -19.61 10.98
CA SER A 157 21.91 -19.44 12.44
C SER A 157 23.10 -18.57 12.86
N LEU A 158 24.03 -18.32 11.94
CA LEU A 158 25.33 -17.67 12.22
C LEU A 158 25.40 -16.20 11.75
N GLY A 159 24.34 -15.68 11.11
CA GLY A 159 24.21 -14.28 10.73
C GLY A 159 24.30 -13.96 9.23
N LEU A 160 24.22 -12.67 8.89
CA LEU A 160 24.33 -12.23 7.49
C LEU A 160 25.68 -12.56 6.83
N PRO A 161 26.85 -12.46 7.52
CA PRO A 161 28.14 -12.82 6.94
C PRO A 161 28.22 -14.30 6.51
N SER A 162 27.69 -15.23 7.31
CA SER A 162 27.71 -16.66 6.98
C SER A 162 26.80 -17.00 5.80
N ILE A 163 25.65 -16.31 5.68
CA ILE A 163 24.76 -16.45 4.52
C ILE A 163 25.48 -16.00 3.24
N LEU A 164 26.25 -14.89 3.28
CA LEU A 164 27.04 -14.44 2.14
C LEU A 164 28.16 -15.41 1.78
N LEU A 165 28.84 -15.99 2.77
CA LEU A 165 29.84 -17.05 2.55
C LEU A 165 29.22 -18.28 1.89
N ALA A 166 28.05 -18.72 2.35
CA ALA A 166 27.32 -19.85 1.77
C ALA A 166 26.86 -19.57 0.33
N ALA A 167 26.56 -18.31 0.01
CA ALA A 167 26.28 -17.85 -1.35
C ALA A 167 27.54 -17.75 -2.25
N GLY A 168 28.73 -18.13 -1.76
CA GLY A 168 29.97 -18.16 -2.51
C GLY A 168 30.76 -16.85 -2.51
N VAL A 169 30.39 -15.86 -1.67
CA VAL A 169 31.14 -14.62 -1.53
C VAL A 169 32.36 -14.85 -0.64
N ALA A 170 33.53 -14.32 -1.02
CA ALA A 170 34.73 -14.42 -0.19
C ALA A 170 34.56 -13.70 1.17
N SER A 171 35.33 -14.11 2.17
CA SER A 171 35.21 -13.62 3.56
C SER A 171 35.48 -12.11 3.70
N GLY A 172 36.54 -11.59 3.08
CA GLY A 172 36.87 -10.17 3.06
C GLY A 172 35.73 -9.27 2.56
N PRO A 173 35.22 -9.47 1.33
CA PRO A 173 34.11 -8.67 0.81
C PRO A 173 32.80 -8.88 1.59
N SER A 174 32.54 -10.09 2.10
CA SER A 174 31.35 -10.33 2.94
C SER A 174 31.34 -9.48 4.20
N LEU A 175 32.47 -9.42 4.91
CA LEU A 175 32.61 -8.58 6.12
C LEU A 175 32.56 -7.08 5.78
N ALA A 176 33.16 -6.68 4.66
CA ALA A 176 33.13 -5.29 4.20
C ALA A 176 31.70 -4.83 3.88
N LEU A 177 30.91 -5.68 3.20
CA LEU A 177 29.50 -5.41 2.89
C LEU A 177 28.67 -5.28 4.16
N VAL A 178 28.80 -6.21 5.11
CA VAL A 178 28.06 -6.17 6.39
C VAL A 178 28.44 -4.93 7.20
N LYS A 179 29.73 -4.57 7.26
CA LYS A 179 30.17 -3.34 7.93
C LYS A 179 29.61 -2.09 7.25
N GLY A 180 29.56 -2.07 5.92
CA GLY A 180 28.94 -1.00 5.13
C GLY A 180 27.45 -0.84 5.46
N ILE A 181 26.68 -1.93 5.45
CA ILE A 181 25.24 -1.94 5.76
C ILE A 181 24.94 -1.40 7.16
N LYS A 182 25.78 -1.71 8.15
CA LYS A 182 25.63 -1.17 9.52
C LYS A 182 25.66 0.36 9.56
N HIS A 183 26.53 0.98 8.76
CA HIS A 183 26.78 2.41 8.81
C HIS A 183 25.87 3.17 7.84
N ASP A 184 25.73 2.65 6.62
CA ASP A 184 24.96 3.23 5.54
C ASP A 184 24.24 2.13 4.73
N PRO A 185 23.07 1.67 5.19
CA PRO A 185 22.35 0.59 4.52
C PRO A 185 21.86 0.97 3.12
N GLU A 186 21.70 2.26 2.82
CA GLU A 186 21.13 2.72 1.55
C GLU A 186 22.11 2.59 0.39
N THR A 187 23.38 2.94 0.63
CA THR A 187 24.44 2.82 -0.38
C THR A 187 24.81 1.35 -0.65
N PHE A 188 24.78 0.51 0.39
CA PHE A 188 25.27 -0.88 0.31
C PHE A 188 24.20 -1.91 -0.08
N ILE A 189 22.94 -1.51 -0.23
CA ILE A 189 21.86 -2.44 -0.57
C ILE A 189 21.96 -3.00 -1.99
N GLY A 190 22.41 -2.20 -2.96
CA GLY A 190 22.58 -2.64 -4.35
C GLY A 190 23.61 -3.78 -4.47
N PRO A 191 24.84 -3.60 -3.97
CA PRO A 191 25.84 -4.67 -3.90
C PRO A 191 25.36 -5.89 -3.11
N LEU A 192 24.61 -5.70 -2.02
CA LEU A 192 24.06 -6.80 -1.24
C LEU A 192 23.07 -7.65 -2.04
N LEU A 193 22.15 -7.01 -2.78
CA LEU A 193 21.16 -7.70 -3.60
C LEU A 193 21.79 -8.40 -4.81
N GLN A 194 22.92 -7.91 -5.33
CA GLN A 194 23.69 -8.60 -6.36
C GLN A 194 24.33 -9.89 -5.81
N ALA A 195 24.88 -9.83 -4.59
CA ALA A 195 25.51 -10.98 -3.95
C ALA A 195 24.49 -11.99 -3.40
N LEU A 196 23.34 -11.50 -2.92
CA LEU A 196 22.28 -12.31 -2.30
C LEU A 196 20.89 -11.89 -2.80
N PRO A 197 20.50 -12.30 -4.03
CA PRO A 197 19.20 -11.94 -4.61
C PRO A 197 18.01 -12.44 -3.79
N SER A 198 18.17 -13.54 -3.06
CA SER A 198 17.14 -14.12 -2.17
C SER A 198 16.73 -13.21 -1.02
N LEU A 199 17.53 -12.18 -0.71
CA LEU A 199 17.19 -11.18 0.30
C LEU A 199 16.07 -10.23 -0.17
N ALA A 200 15.81 -10.12 -1.49
CA ALA A 200 14.74 -9.29 -2.00
C ALA A 200 13.36 -9.85 -1.57
N PRO A 201 12.46 -9.04 -0.99
CA PRO A 201 11.09 -9.46 -0.71
C PRO A 201 10.35 -9.72 -2.02
N GLU A 202 9.40 -10.67 -2.02
CA GLU A 202 8.54 -10.85 -3.20
C GLU A 202 7.80 -9.53 -3.47
N HIS A 203 7.76 -9.16 -4.75
CA HIS A 203 7.24 -7.87 -5.20
C HIS A 203 5.74 -7.74 -4.96
N GLU A 204 5.02 -8.83 -5.16
CA GLU A 204 3.57 -8.88 -5.02
C GLU A 204 3.14 -9.05 -3.57
N ALA A 205 2.06 -8.37 -3.20
CA ALA A 205 1.39 -8.59 -1.93
C ALA A 205 0.70 -9.97 -1.93
N SER A 206 0.53 -10.58 -0.75
CA SER A 206 -0.23 -11.83 -0.65
C SER A 206 -1.67 -11.64 -1.11
N LEU A 207 -2.30 -12.72 -1.60
CA LEU A 207 -3.66 -12.69 -2.13
C LEU A 207 -4.69 -12.03 -1.20
N PRO A 208 -4.72 -12.30 0.13
CA PRO A 208 -5.63 -11.62 1.04
C PRO A 208 -5.41 -10.10 1.08
N HIS A 209 -4.15 -9.64 1.05
CA HIS A 209 -3.83 -8.22 1.03
C HIS A 209 -4.19 -7.56 -0.29
N GLN A 210 -4.02 -8.25 -1.43
CA GLN A 210 -4.47 -7.74 -2.73
C GLN A 210 -5.99 -7.58 -2.76
N CYS A 211 -6.73 -8.58 -2.28
CA CYS A 211 -8.19 -8.52 -2.15
C CYS A 211 -8.64 -7.36 -1.24
N MET A 212 -7.96 -7.18 -0.09
CA MET A 212 -8.23 -6.08 0.83
C MET A 212 -7.95 -4.73 0.18
N LEU A 213 -6.80 -4.53 -0.47
CA LEU A 213 -6.48 -3.29 -1.17
C LEU A 213 -7.48 -2.97 -2.28
N ALA A 214 -7.90 -3.99 -3.02
CA ALA A 214 -8.83 -3.83 -4.13
C ALA A 214 -10.25 -3.45 -3.65
N SER A 215 -10.73 -4.02 -2.55
CA SER A 215 -12.06 -3.73 -1.99
C SER A 215 -12.11 -2.44 -1.16
N THR A 216 -11.01 -2.09 -0.49
CA THR A 216 -10.96 -0.95 0.45
C THR A 216 -11.37 0.36 -0.22
N SER A 217 -10.93 0.61 -1.46
CA SER A 217 -11.27 1.84 -2.19
C SER A 217 -12.79 1.96 -2.46
N TRP A 218 -13.44 0.86 -2.84
CA TRP A 218 -14.88 0.82 -3.09
C TRP A 218 -15.71 1.00 -1.82
N LEU A 219 -15.30 0.33 -0.74
CA LEU A 219 -15.99 0.44 0.55
C LEU A 219 -15.83 1.83 1.16
N LEU A 220 -14.61 2.40 1.13
CA LEU A 220 -14.36 3.75 1.65
C LEU A 220 -15.18 4.80 0.90
N LEU A 221 -15.18 4.76 -0.43
CA LEU A 221 -16.00 5.67 -1.24
C LEU A 221 -17.49 5.47 -0.99
N GLY A 222 -17.94 4.22 -0.88
CA GLY A 222 -19.33 3.88 -0.59
C GLY A 222 -19.81 4.48 0.72
N VAL A 223 -19.07 4.23 1.80
CA VAL A 223 -19.39 4.73 3.15
C VAL A 223 -19.33 6.26 3.17
N SER A 224 -18.27 6.87 2.63
CA SER A 224 -18.14 8.33 2.65
C SER A 224 -19.24 9.02 1.84
N ASN A 225 -19.57 8.51 0.66
CA ASN A 225 -20.58 9.12 -0.20
C ASN A 225 -21.98 8.89 0.36
N SER A 226 -22.28 7.70 0.90
CA SER A 226 -23.57 7.45 1.54
C SER A 226 -23.78 8.36 2.75
N TYR A 227 -22.73 8.62 3.53
CA TYR A 227 -22.81 9.54 4.67
C TYR A 227 -23.06 10.98 4.20
N LEU A 228 -22.33 11.46 3.20
CA LEU A 228 -22.48 12.81 2.66
C LEU A 228 -23.84 13.04 1.99
N LEU A 229 -24.34 12.06 1.25
CA LEU A 229 -25.68 12.10 0.67
C LEU A 229 -26.79 12.06 1.72
N GLY A 230 -26.49 11.60 2.95
CA GLY A 230 -27.41 11.58 4.09
C GLY A 230 -27.42 12.86 4.91
N LEU A 231 -26.50 13.79 4.67
CA LEU A 231 -26.40 15.05 5.41
C LEU A 231 -27.38 16.09 4.85
N GLY A 232 -28.50 16.28 5.57
CA GLY A 232 -29.37 17.45 5.46
C GLY A 232 -30.23 17.53 4.19
N ASN A 233 -30.63 18.75 3.84
CA ASN A 233 -31.54 19.00 2.71
C ASN A 233 -30.88 18.61 1.37
N ASN A 234 -31.64 17.95 0.50
CA ASN A 234 -31.21 17.14 -0.66
C ASN A 234 -30.10 17.74 -1.56
N TYR A 235 -30.03 19.06 -1.70
CA TYR A 235 -29.05 19.75 -2.57
C TYR A 235 -27.66 19.89 -1.93
N TRP A 236 -27.57 20.03 -0.61
CA TRP A 236 -26.28 20.23 0.06
C TRP A 236 -25.50 18.93 0.17
N GLY A 237 -26.17 17.81 0.44
CA GLY A 237 -25.54 16.49 0.50
C GLY A 237 -24.97 16.04 -0.85
N THR A 238 -25.67 16.33 -1.94
CA THR A 238 -25.19 16.03 -3.31
C THR A 238 -24.00 16.92 -3.68
N ALA A 239 -24.07 18.24 -3.45
CA ALA A 239 -22.94 19.14 -3.67
C ALA A 239 -21.71 18.75 -2.84
N ALA A 240 -21.89 18.41 -1.55
CA ALA A 240 -20.81 17.95 -0.68
C ALA A 240 -20.18 16.64 -1.18
N THR A 241 -20.98 15.73 -1.72
CA THR A 241 -20.50 14.45 -2.28
C THR A 241 -19.62 14.68 -3.51
N PHE A 242 -20.03 15.53 -4.45
CA PHE A 242 -19.21 15.84 -5.63
C PHE A 242 -17.96 16.64 -5.28
N LEU A 243 -18.04 17.56 -4.32
CA LEU A 243 -16.87 18.27 -3.79
C LEU A 243 -15.88 17.28 -3.17
N TRP A 244 -16.36 16.34 -2.36
CA TRP A 244 -15.54 15.28 -1.77
C TRP A 244 -14.86 14.40 -2.82
N LEU A 245 -15.62 13.94 -3.83
CA LEU A 245 -15.07 13.18 -4.95
C LEU A 245 -14.00 13.95 -5.72
N ALA A 246 -14.21 15.25 -5.98
CA ALA A 246 -13.24 16.12 -6.64
C ALA A 246 -11.97 16.28 -5.79
N LEU A 247 -12.11 16.51 -4.48
CA LEU A 247 -10.98 16.60 -3.55
C LEU A 247 -10.17 15.29 -3.50
N LEU A 248 -10.85 14.13 -3.51
CA LEU A 248 -10.19 12.83 -3.57
C LEU A 248 -9.44 12.63 -4.89
N ALA A 249 -10.05 12.98 -6.03
CA ALA A 249 -9.39 12.90 -7.34
C ALA A 249 -8.14 13.79 -7.40
N ILE A 250 -8.23 15.04 -6.92
CA ILE A 250 -7.11 15.97 -6.86
C ILE A 250 -6.03 15.47 -5.89
N GLY A 251 -6.42 14.93 -4.73
CA GLY A 251 -5.50 14.39 -3.73
C GLY A 251 -4.71 13.18 -4.24
N LEU A 252 -5.39 12.26 -4.93
CA LEU A 252 -4.79 11.06 -5.51
C LEU A 252 -3.84 11.39 -6.68
N HIS A 253 -4.19 12.43 -7.46
CA HIS A 253 -3.47 12.86 -8.67
C HIS A 253 -2.80 14.22 -8.53
N ARG A 254 -2.32 14.59 -7.34
CA ARG A 254 -1.75 15.92 -7.08
C ARG A 254 -0.67 16.36 -8.08
N LYS A 255 0.09 15.39 -8.62
CA LYS A 255 1.14 15.61 -9.63
C LYS A 255 0.69 15.41 -11.08
N GLN A 256 -0.49 14.83 -11.32
CA GLN A 256 -0.99 14.45 -12.64
C GLN A 256 -2.28 15.23 -12.96
N ARG A 257 -2.12 16.49 -13.40
CA ARG A 257 -3.27 17.38 -13.64
C ARG A 257 -4.30 16.81 -14.62
N ALA A 258 -3.82 16.20 -15.69
CA ALA A 258 -4.68 15.58 -16.70
C ALA A 258 -5.63 14.51 -16.11
N ALA A 259 -5.16 13.71 -15.15
CA ALA A 259 -5.94 12.59 -14.62
C ALA A 259 -7.17 13.05 -13.83
N TRP A 260 -7.02 14.04 -12.94
CA TRP A 260 -8.17 14.54 -12.18
C TRP A 260 -9.10 15.43 -13.03
N ILE A 261 -8.57 16.15 -14.02
CA ILE A 261 -9.41 16.90 -14.98
C ILE A 261 -10.28 15.92 -15.77
N LEU A 262 -9.70 14.84 -16.30
CA LEU A 262 -10.44 13.82 -17.04
C LEU A 262 -11.57 13.22 -16.21
N LEU A 263 -11.32 12.86 -14.94
CA LEU A 263 -12.35 12.36 -14.02
C LEU A 263 -13.51 13.36 -13.88
N ILE A 264 -13.22 14.62 -13.56
CA ILE A 264 -14.24 15.65 -13.37
C ILE A 264 -15.02 15.90 -14.67
N THR A 265 -14.34 15.96 -15.81
CA THR A 265 -15.00 16.15 -17.11
C THR A 265 -15.88 14.96 -17.49
N ALA A 266 -15.47 13.74 -17.16
CA ALA A 266 -16.29 12.54 -17.38
C ALA A 266 -17.58 12.59 -16.55
N TRP A 267 -17.48 12.99 -15.28
CA TRP A 267 -18.66 13.16 -14.42
C TRP A 267 -19.60 14.24 -14.96
N ALA A 268 -19.06 15.41 -15.33
CA ALA A 268 -19.84 16.50 -15.90
C ALA A 268 -20.51 16.11 -17.23
N GLY A 269 -19.80 15.38 -18.10
CA GLY A 269 -20.34 14.86 -19.36
C GLY A 269 -21.47 13.86 -19.13
N CYS A 270 -21.32 12.92 -18.18
CA CYS A 270 -22.38 12.00 -17.78
C CYS A 270 -23.62 12.74 -17.27
N PHE A 271 -23.45 13.74 -16.41
CA PHE A 271 -24.55 14.57 -15.93
C PHE A 271 -25.26 15.28 -17.09
N ALA A 272 -24.52 15.98 -17.94
CA ALA A 272 -25.08 16.73 -19.06
C ALA A 272 -25.85 15.84 -20.05
N LEU A 273 -25.30 14.66 -20.38
CA LEU A 273 -25.97 13.69 -21.25
C LEU A 273 -27.25 13.14 -20.62
N ALA A 274 -27.24 12.79 -19.33
CA ALA A 274 -28.43 12.32 -18.63
C ALA A 274 -29.51 13.40 -18.51
N SER A 275 -29.13 14.64 -18.21
CA SER A 275 -30.07 15.76 -18.17
C SER A 275 -30.65 16.02 -19.56
N LEU A 276 -29.85 16.04 -20.60
CA LEU A 276 -30.33 16.24 -21.97
C LEU A 276 -31.30 15.12 -22.38
N ALA A 277 -30.98 13.86 -22.08
CA ALA A 277 -31.86 12.72 -22.34
C ALA A 277 -33.13 12.70 -21.48
N HIS A 278 -33.15 13.39 -20.34
CA HIS A 278 -34.34 13.53 -19.50
C HIS A 278 -35.32 14.58 -20.04
N TYR A 279 -34.79 15.60 -20.73
CA TYR A 279 -35.58 16.71 -21.28
C TYR A 279 -35.98 16.53 -22.75
N LEU A 280 -35.33 15.61 -23.48
CA LEU A 280 -35.76 15.13 -24.79
C LEU A 280 -36.86 14.07 -24.66
#